data_AF-A0A6I3KFK9-F1
#
_entry.id   AF-A0A6I3KFK9-F1
#
_cell.length_a   1.000
_cell.length_b   1.000
_cell.length_c   1.000
_cell.angle_alpha   90.00
_cell.angle_beta   90.00
_cell.angle_gamma   90.00
#
_symmetry.space_group_name_H-M   'P 1'
#
loop_
_entity.id
_entity.type
_entity.pdbx_description
1 polymer ?
#
loop_
_entity_poly.entity_id
_entity_poly.type
_entity_poly.pdbx_seq_one_letter_code
_entity_poly.pdbx_strand_id
1 'polypeptide(L)'
;MPDLTPKPPRPFSLRLSAEERQALARRAGGMPLGAYVRRFLFPANDNGPAITPRSRGRSPVRDHHVLAAVLARLGHSELSASLRELARAANLGALPMTPETEATIQQACRDVAEMKALVMKALGIRER
;
A
#
# COMPACT_ATOMS: atom_id res chain seq x y z
N MET A 1 25.40 -44.08 4.02
CA MET A 1 23.98 -43.90 4.40
C MET A 1 23.25 -43.39 3.17
N PRO A 2 22.32 -44.13 2.55
CA PRO A 2 21.54 -43.59 1.44
C PRO A 2 20.59 -42.51 1.96
N ASP A 3 20.49 -41.42 1.19
CA ASP A 3 19.62 -40.27 1.44
C ASP A 3 18.15 -40.71 1.42
N LEU A 4 17.51 -40.69 2.60
CA LEU A 4 16.12 -41.11 2.82
C LEU A 4 15.12 -39.96 2.64
N THR A 5 15.47 -38.87 1.96
CA THR A 5 14.48 -37.81 1.70
C THR A 5 13.43 -38.30 0.69
N PRO A 6 12.14 -38.46 1.09
CA PRO A 6 11.13 -38.94 0.17
C PRO A 6 10.88 -37.88 -0.91
N LYS A 7 10.99 -38.29 -2.17
CA LYS A 7 10.74 -37.42 -3.32
C LYS A 7 9.31 -36.87 -3.23
N PRO A 8 9.10 -35.55 -3.40
CA PRO A 8 7.76 -34.99 -3.34
C PRO A 8 6.87 -35.61 -4.44
N PRO A 9 5.57 -35.82 -4.16
CA PRO A 9 4.64 -36.34 -5.14
C PRO A 9 4.55 -35.40 -6.35
N ARG A 10 4.28 -35.97 -7.52
CA ARG A 10 4.14 -35.21 -8.76
C ARG A 10 2.97 -34.21 -8.63
N PRO A 11 3.07 -33.00 -9.20
CA PRO A 11 1.97 -32.03 -9.17
C PRO A 11 0.68 -32.60 -9.80
N PHE A 12 -0.47 -32.26 -9.21
CA PHE A 12 -1.78 -32.56 -9.79
C PHE A 12 -2.09 -31.57 -10.93
N SER A 13 -2.30 -32.09 -12.13
CA SER A 13 -2.63 -31.31 -13.32
C SER A 13 -4.12 -31.44 -13.64
N LEU A 14 -4.84 -30.32 -13.64
CA LEU A 14 -6.25 -30.24 -14.01
C LEU A 14 -6.41 -29.40 -15.29
N ARG A 15 -7.13 -29.93 -16.28
CA ARG A 15 -7.51 -29.13 -17.46
C ARG A 15 -8.69 -28.24 -17.08
N LEU A 16 -8.55 -26.95 -17.36
CA LEU A 16 -9.59 -25.94 -17.14
C LEU A 16 -9.78 -25.16 -18.44
N SER A 17 -11.02 -24.84 -18.77
CA SER A 17 -11.33 -23.83 -19.78
C SER A 17 -10.85 -22.44 -19.31
N ALA A 18 -10.76 -21.49 -20.23
CA ALA A 18 -10.40 -20.11 -19.90
C ALA A 18 -11.37 -19.49 -18.88
N GLU A 19 -12.67 -19.75 -19.06
CA GLU A 19 -13.75 -19.26 -18.20
C GLU A 19 -13.68 -19.86 -16.79
N GLU A 20 -13.45 -21.17 -16.69
CA GLU A 20 -13.31 -21.88 -15.41
C GLU A 20 -12.10 -21.36 -14.64
N ARG A 21 -10.97 -21.16 -15.34
CA ARG A 21 -9.76 -20.61 -14.74
C ARG A 21 -9.97 -19.19 -14.21
N GLN A 22 -10.73 -18.37 -14.94
CA GLN A 22 -11.04 -17.00 -14.51
C GLN A 22 -12.02 -16.98 -13.33
N ALA A 23 -13.04 -17.84 -13.34
CA ALA A 23 -13.94 -18.02 -12.20
C ALA A 23 -13.18 -18.45 -10.94
N LEU A 24 -12.24 -19.38 -11.08
CA LEU A 24 -11.39 -19.84 -9.98
C LEU A 24 -10.46 -18.74 -9.47
N ALA A 25 -9.86 -17.95 -10.36
CA ALA A 25 -9.02 -16.81 -9.98
C ALA A 25 -9.78 -15.72 -9.22
N ARG A 26 -11.03 -15.43 -9.63
CA ARG A 26 -11.91 -14.50 -8.91
C ARG A 26 -12.22 -15.01 -7.51
N ARG A 27 -12.59 -16.29 -7.38
CA ARG A 27 -12.87 -16.91 -6.07
C ARG A 27 -11.64 -16.99 -5.16
N ALA A 28 -10.46 -17.16 -5.75
CA ALA A 28 -9.20 -17.27 -5.01
C ALA A 28 -8.75 -15.94 -4.36
N GLY A 29 -9.25 -14.79 -4.83
CA GLY A 29 -9.05 -13.50 -4.14
C GLY A 29 -7.58 -13.12 -3.90
N GLY A 30 -6.67 -13.51 -4.80
CA GLY A 30 -5.22 -13.27 -4.68
C GLY A 30 -4.41 -14.42 -4.08
N MET A 31 -5.03 -15.50 -3.63
CA MET A 31 -4.34 -16.75 -3.27
C MET A 31 -3.87 -17.50 -4.54
N PRO A 32 -2.71 -18.19 -4.52
CA PRO A 32 -2.33 -19.09 -5.61
C PRO A 32 -3.42 -20.16 -5.85
N LEU A 33 -3.80 -20.39 -7.11
CA LEU A 33 -4.90 -21.30 -7.47
C LEU A 33 -4.75 -22.69 -6.84
N GLY A 34 -3.54 -23.25 -6.82
CA GLY A 34 -3.28 -24.56 -6.21
C GLY A 34 -3.53 -24.59 -4.70
N ALA A 35 -3.22 -23.51 -4.00
CA ALA A 35 -3.49 -23.38 -2.56
C ALA A 35 -4.99 -23.21 -2.30
N TYR A 36 -5.68 -22.40 -3.11
CA TYR A 36 -7.14 -22.23 -3.03
C TYR A 36 -7.88 -23.55 -3.28
N VAL A 37 -7.53 -24.27 -4.35
CA VAL A 37 -8.13 -25.56 -4.71
C VAL A 37 -7.89 -26.60 -3.61
N ARG A 38 -6.67 -26.68 -3.08
CA ARG A 38 -6.34 -27.61 -2.00
C ARG A 38 -7.16 -27.34 -0.74
N ARG A 39 -7.28 -26.07 -0.33
CA ARG A 39 -8.08 -25.66 0.83
C ARG A 39 -9.56 -25.98 0.66
N PHE A 40 -10.09 -25.84 -0.56
CA PHE A 40 -11.49 -26.16 -0.85
C PHE A 40 -11.77 -27.66 -0.85
N LEU A 41 -10.86 -28.47 -1.42
CA LEU A 41 -11.04 -29.91 -1.57
C LEU A 41 -10.68 -30.72 -0.31
N PHE A 42 -9.75 -30.23 0.51
CA PHE A 42 -9.25 -30.95 1.67
C PHE A 42 -9.29 -30.13 2.97
N PRO A 43 -10.46 -29.64 3.40
CA PRO A 43 -10.59 -28.78 4.59
C PRO A 43 -10.17 -29.49 5.90
N ALA A 44 -10.13 -30.82 5.94
CA ALA A 44 -9.73 -31.61 7.10
C ALA A 44 -8.25 -32.08 7.06
N ASN A 45 -7.51 -31.80 5.98
CA ASN A 45 -6.18 -32.39 5.72
C ASN A 45 -5.04 -31.35 5.68
N ASP A 46 -5.15 -30.31 6.51
CA ASP A 46 -4.22 -29.18 6.61
C ASP A 46 -2.79 -29.55 7.12
N ASN A 47 -2.46 -30.84 7.25
CA ASN A 47 -1.17 -31.34 7.77
C ASN A 47 -0.06 -31.51 6.70
N GLY A 48 -0.24 -31.01 5.47
CA GLY A 48 0.87 -30.97 4.51
C GLY A 48 1.81 -29.80 4.78
N PRO A 49 3.11 -29.91 4.47
CA PRO A 49 4.06 -28.83 4.72
C PRO A 49 3.50 -27.56 4.08
N ALA A 50 3.27 -26.56 4.90
CA ALA A 50 2.88 -25.24 4.45
C ALA A 50 3.98 -24.77 3.50
N ILE A 51 3.75 -24.94 2.20
CA ILE A 51 4.43 -24.12 1.20
C ILE A 51 3.87 -22.74 1.50
N THR A 52 4.51 -22.06 2.45
CA THR A 52 4.26 -20.66 2.75
C THR A 52 4.36 -19.98 1.40
N PRO A 53 3.23 -19.52 0.82
CA PRO A 53 3.32 -18.69 -0.34
C PRO A 53 4.16 -17.53 0.15
N ARG A 54 5.33 -17.29 -0.47
CA ARG A 54 6.03 -16.02 -0.28
C ARG A 54 4.98 -14.99 -0.63
N SER A 55 4.37 -14.40 0.39
CA SER A 55 3.31 -13.42 0.25
C SER A 55 3.99 -12.28 -0.47
N ARG A 56 3.91 -12.26 -1.80
CA ARG A 56 4.04 -11.02 -2.54
C ARG A 56 2.88 -10.22 -2.01
N GLY A 57 3.22 -9.33 -1.07
CA GLY A 57 2.27 -8.58 -0.28
C GLY A 57 1.15 -8.09 -1.18
N ARG A 58 -0.09 -8.30 -0.72
CA ARG A 58 -1.32 -7.75 -1.29
C ARG A 58 -0.99 -6.49 -2.07
N SER A 59 -1.02 -6.57 -3.39
CA SER A 59 -0.69 -5.46 -4.28
C SER A 59 -1.68 -4.31 -4.03
N PRO A 60 -1.27 -3.19 -3.42
CA PRO A 60 -2.04 -1.95 -3.38
C PRO A 60 -1.58 -1.07 -4.55
N VAL A 61 -1.15 -1.67 -5.67
CA VAL A 61 -0.46 -0.98 -6.76
C VAL A 61 -1.32 0.17 -7.31
N ARG A 62 -2.65 0.02 -7.31
CA ARG A 62 -3.57 1.08 -7.77
C ARG A 62 -3.65 2.27 -6.81
N ASP A 63 -3.72 2.02 -5.50
CA ASP A 63 -3.80 3.09 -4.48
C ASP A 63 -2.46 3.83 -4.36
N HIS A 64 -1.34 3.12 -4.55
CA HIS A 64 -0.01 3.72 -4.53
C HIS A 64 0.22 4.70 -5.69
N HIS A 65 -0.32 4.43 -6.88
CA HIS A 65 -0.18 5.36 -8.01
C HIS A 65 -0.92 6.68 -7.77
N VAL A 66 -2.14 6.63 -7.24
CA VAL A 66 -2.92 7.84 -6.93
C VAL A 66 -2.24 8.63 -5.80
N LEU A 67 -1.78 7.96 -4.74
CA LEU A 67 -1.06 8.60 -3.64
C LEU A 67 0.28 9.20 -4.10
N ALA A 68 1.03 8.51 -4.95
CA ALA A 68 2.26 9.03 -5.54
C ALA A 68 1.99 10.25 -6.45
N ALA A 69 0.90 10.23 -7.22
CA ALA A 69 0.49 11.37 -8.04
C ALA A 69 0.09 12.59 -7.18
N VAL A 70 -0.60 12.37 -6.06
CA VAL A 70 -0.92 13.43 -5.10
C VAL A 70 0.36 14.03 -4.50
N LEU A 71 1.31 13.19 -4.06
CA LEU A 71 2.62 13.66 -3.56
C LEU A 71 3.41 14.41 -4.64
N ALA A 72 3.41 13.91 -5.88
CA ALA A 72 4.08 14.58 -6.98
C ALA A 72 3.46 15.98 -7.22
N ARG A 73 2.13 16.10 -7.25
CA ARG A 73 1.46 17.40 -7.40
C ARG A 73 1.73 18.34 -6.23
N LEU A 74 1.81 17.82 -5.02
CA LEU A 74 2.24 18.60 -3.84
C LEU A 74 3.70 19.04 -3.97
N GLY A 75 4.60 18.20 -4.46
CA GLY A 75 6.00 18.57 -4.71
C GLY A 75 6.16 19.62 -5.82
N HIS A 76 5.30 19.60 -6.83
CA HIS A 76 5.25 20.63 -7.88
C HIS A 76 4.50 21.89 -7.45
N SER A 77 3.84 21.87 -6.29
CA SER A 77 3.17 23.07 -5.79
C SER A 77 4.21 24.04 -5.25
N GLU A 78 4.05 25.32 -5.57
CA GLU A 78 4.94 26.41 -5.16
C GLU A 78 4.75 26.78 -3.67
N LEU A 79 4.28 25.85 -2.81
CA LEU A 79 3.99 26.10 -1.40
C LEU A 79 5.20 26.69 -0.65
N SER A 80 6.40 26.19 -0.94
CA SER A 80 7.65 26.72 -0.37
C SER A 80 7.93 28.17 -0.77
N ALA A 81 7.58 28.55 -2.01
CA ALA A 81 7.72 29.92 -2.49
C ALA A 81 6.66 30.83 -1.84
N SER A 82 5.39 30.40 -1.80
CA SER A 82 4.31 31.14 -1.14
C SER A 82 4.57 31.35 0.36
N LEU A 83 5.07 30.34 1.08
CA LEU A 83 5.46 30.49 2.49
C LEU A 83 6.59 31.50 2.68
N ARG A 84 7.54 31.56 1.74
CA ARG A 84 8.62 32.53 1.77
C ARG A 84 8.11 33.96 1.54
N GLU A 85 7.13 34.13 0.66
CA GLU A 85 6.47 35.42 0.43
C GLU A 85 5.68 35.88 1.64
N LEU A 86 4.92 34.98 2.27
CA LEU A 86 4.22 35.27 3.53
C LEU A 86 5.19 35.66 4.66
N ALA A 87 6.30 34.93 4.80
CA ALA A 87 7.33 35.27 5.79
C ALA A 87 7.97 36.64 5.50
N ARG A 88 8.22 36.97 4.23
CA ARG A 88 8.73 38.29 3.83
C ARG A 88 7.73 39.39 4.14
N ALA A 89 6.44 39.19 3.82
CA ALA A 89 5.38 40.14 4.11
C ALA A 89 5.21 40.38 5.62
N ALA A 90 5.31 39.31 6.44
CA ALA A 90 5.31 39.42 7.90
C ALA A 90 6.52 40.22 8.41
N ASN A 91 7.73 39.92 7.94
CA ASN A 91 8.94 40.63 8.36
C ASN A 91 8.94 42.11 7.97
N LEU A 92 8.31 42.47 6.84
CA LEU A 92 8.15 43.85 6.40
C LEU A 92 6.99 44.59 7.11
N GLY A 93 6.25 43.92 7.99
CA GLY A 93 5.06 44.46 8.63
C GLY A 93 3.87 44.67 7.68
N ALA A 94 3.95 44.14 6.45
CA ALA A 94 2.92 44.24 5.42
C ALA A 94 1.81 43.19 5.60
N LEU A 95 2.06 42.15 6.40
CA LEU A 95 1.06 41.17 6.81
C LEU A 95 0.59 41.45 8.24
N PRO A 96 -0.68 41.81 8.47
CA PRO A 96 -1.21 41.97 9.82
C PRO A 96 -1.26 40.61 10.54
N MET A 97 -0.26 40.36 11.37
CA MET A 97 -0.18 39.19 12.26
C MET A 97 -1.02 39.44 13.52
N THR A 98 -2.33 39.25 13.37
CA THR A 98 -3.22 39.16 14.53
C THR A 98 -3.08 37.76 15.17
N PRO A 99 -3.44 37.61 16.46
CA PRO A 99 -3.44 36.29 17.11
C PRO A 99 -4.32 35.25 16.39
N GLU A 100 -5.41 35.70 15.74
CA GLU A 100 -6.30 34.84 14.95
C GLU A 100 -5.63 34.36 13.66
N THR A 101 -4.91 35.24 12.95
CA THR A 101 -4.12 34.89 11.77
C THR A 101 -3.02 33.89 12.14
N GLU A 102 -2.33 34.11 13.27
CA GLU A 102 -1.30 33.19 13.75
C GLU A 102 -1.88 31.82 14.07
N ALA A 103 -3.00 31.77 14.80
CA ALA A 103 -3.69 30.51 15.12
C ALA A 103 -4.13 29.75 13.86
N THR A 104 -4.61 30.46 12.85
CA THR A 104 -5.03 29.89 11.56
C THR A 104 -3.84 29.29 10.80
N ILE A 105 -2.70 29.98 10.78
CA ILE A 105 -1.46 29.48 10.15
C ILE A 105 -0.95 28.24 10.88
N GLN A 106 -0.93 28.27 12.21
CA GLN A 106 -0.52 27.11 13.01
C GLN A 106 -1.44 25.90 12.78
N GLN A 107 -2.76 26.12 12.65
CA GLN A 107 -3.71 25.06 12.33
C GLN A 107 -3.45 24.48 10.94
N ALA A 108 -3.27 25.33 9.92
CA ALA A 108 -2.94 24.89 8.58
C ALA A 108 -1.66 24.04 8.53
N CYS A 109 -0.61 24.43 9.29
CA CYS A 109 0.61 23.63 9.43
C CYS A 109 0.35 22.25 10.04
N ARG A 110 -0.53 22.16 11.05
CA ARG A 110 -0.93 20.88 11.66
C ARG A 110 -1.67 20.00 10.66
N ASP A 111 -2.63 20.56 9.92
CA ASP A 111 -3.42 19.82 8.94
C ASP A 111 -2.52 19.26 7.81
N VAL A 112 -1.53 20.04 7.36
CA VAL A 112 -0.55 19.58 6.36
C VAL A 112 0.33 18.44 6.90
N ALA A 113 0.76 18.53 8.16
CA ALA A 113 1.54 17.47 8.79
C ALA A 113 0.73 16.17 8.93
N GLU A 114 -0.56 16.28 9.28
CA GLU A 114 -1.47 15.13 9.37
C GLU A 114 -1.72 14.50 7.99
N MET A 115 -1.99 15.31 6.96
CA MET A 115 -2.14 14.83 5.58
C MET A 115 -0.89 14.08 5.11
N LYS A 116 0.30 14.61 5.40
CA LYS A 116 1.57 13.94 5.10
C LYS A 116 1.65 12.57 5.79
N ALA A 117 1.38 12.51 7.10
CA ALA A 117 1.45 11.28 7.87
C ALA A 117 0.48 10.21 7.35
N LEU A 118 -0.75 10.60 6.99
CA LEU A 118 -1.76 9.70 6.42
C LEU A 118 -1.31 9.14 5.06
N VAL A 119 -0.75 9.98 4.20
CA VAL A 119 -0.22 9.55 2.89
C VAL A 119 0.97 8.62 3.05
N MET A 120 1.92 8.94 3.93
CA MET A 120 3.10 8.09 4.19
C MET A 120 2.70 6.73 4.76
N LYS A 121 1.75 6.70 5.69
CA LYS A 121 1.16 5.46 6.24
C LYS A 121 0.46 4.64 5.16
N ALA A 122 -0.32 5.27 4.30
CA ALA A 122 -1.01 4.59 3.20
C ALA A 122 -0.05 4.01 2.16
N LEU A 123 1.12 4.63 1.95
CA LEU A 123 2.21 4.13 1.11
C LEU A 123 3.09 3.07 1.80
N GLY A 124 2.89 2.82 3.09
CA GLY A 124 3.72 1.89 3.87
C GLY A 124 5.15 2.38 4.12
N ILE A 125 5.41 3.68 3.98
CA ILE A 125 6.73 4.27 4.22
C ILE A 125 6.82 4.65 5.70
N ARG A 126 7.84 4.17 6.40
CA ARG A 126 8.15 4.62 7.77
C ARG A 126 8.90 5.95 7.70
N GLU A 127 8.34 6.99 8.29
CA GLU A 127 9.05 8.24 8.51
C GLU A 127 10.21 8.02 9.50
N ARG A 128 11.32 8.71 9.27
CA ARG A 128 12.53 8.69 10.09
C ARG A 128 12.57 9.91 11.00
#